data_AF-A0AAN8QIJ3-F1
#
_entry.id   AF-A0AAN8QIJ3-F1
#
_cell.length_a   1.000
_cell.length_b   1.000
_cell.length_c   1.000
_cell.angle_alpha   90.00
_cell.angle_beta   90.00
_cell.angle_gamma   90.00
#
_symmetry.space_group_name_H-M   'P 1'
#
loop_
_entity.id
_entity.type
_entity.pdbx_description
1 polymer ?
#
loop_
_entity_poly.entity_id
_entity_poly.type
_entity_poly.pdbx_seq_one_letter_code
_entity_poly.pdbx_strand_id
1 'polypeptide(L)'
;MKPGLRKYVCDLTLDLNTVNRHLSLSKKNRRKVTWRREEQPYPDHPERFEDCEQVLCREGLTGRCYWEVEWSGGSGTDIGVTYKGISRRGGGGDCCLGWNDKSWSLFCSDNSY
;
A
#
# COMPACT_ATOMS: atom_id res chain seq x y z
N MET A 1 27.56 11.88 -3.63
CA MET A 1 26.23 11.79 -4.28
C MET A 1 25.91 10.32 -4.48
N LYS A 2 24.74 9.81 -4.08
CA LYS A 2 24.41 8.39 -4.27
C LYS A 2 24.28 8.09 -5.78
N PRO A 3 24.95 7.07 -6.34
CA PRO A 3 24.83 6.74 -7.77
C PRO A 3 23.46 6.12 -8.10
N GLY A 4 23.06 6.20 -9.36
CA GLY A 4 21.88 5.51 -9.89
C GLY A 4 20.52 6.04 -9.38
N LEU A 5 19.52 5.16 -9.31
CA LEU A 5 18.16 5.47 -8.80
C LEU A 5 18.16 5.89 -7.33
N ARG A 6 19.20 5.48 -6.57
CA ARG A 6 19.32 5.75 -5.14
C ARG A 6 19.41 7.23 -4.77
N LYS A 7 19.64 8.13 -5.73
CA LYS A 7 19.57 9.58 -5.53
C LYS A 7 18.13 10.12 -5.41
N TYR A 8 17.13 9.33 -5.81
CA TYR A 8 15.71 9.68 -5.73
C TYR A 8 14.98 8.92 -4.61
N VAL A 9 15.72 8.31 -3.67
CA VAL A 9 15.11 7.56 -2.57
C VAL A 9 14.16 8.45 -1.78
N CYS A 10 12.93 7.98 -1.62
CA CYS A 10 11.93 8.58 -0.76
C CYS A 10 11.75 7.73 0.49
N ASP A 11 11.54 8.40 1.61
CA ASP A 11 11.13 7.74 2.85
C ASP A 11 9.59 7.69 2.87
N LEU A 12 9.04 6.49 2.89
CA LEU A 12 7.59 6.26 2.88
C LEU A 12 7.19 5.60 4.20
N THR A 13 6.11 6.12 4.78
CA THR A 13 5.53 5.60 6.02
C THR A 13 4.10 5.18 5.77
N LEU A 14 3.75 3.94 6.12
CA LEU A 14 2.39 3.43 5.96
C LEU A 14 1.42 4.15 6.90
N ASP A 15 0.23 4.47 6.39
CA ASP A 15 -0.76 5.24 7.12
C ASP A 15 -1.81 4.37 7.83
N LEU A 16 -1.86 4.47 9.16
CA LEU A 16 -2.85 3.81 10.01
C LEU A 16 -4.30 4.25 9.73
N ASN A 17 -4.49 5.42 9.11
CA ASN A 17 -5.82 5.90 8.76
C ASN A 17 -6.35 5.27 7.46
N THR A 18 -5.47 4.70 6.64
CA THR A 18 -5.85 4.06 5.36
C THR A 18 -5.86 2.55 5.44
N VAL A 19 -5.03 1.95 6.30
CA VAL A 19 -4.84 0.50 6.42
C VAL A 19 -6.15 -0.25 6.69
N ASN A 20 -6.42 -1.29 5.92
CA ASN A 20 -7.52 -2.21 6.19
C ASN A 20 -7.35 -2.95 7.52
N ARG A 21 -8.46 -3.33 8.16
CA ARG A 21 -8.42 -3.98 9.49
C ARG A 21 -7.77 -5.37 9.46
N HIS A 22 -7.68 -6.07 8.34
CA HIS A 22 -6.95 -7.34 8.26
C HIS A 22 -5.43 -7.17 8.12
N LEU A 23 -4.92 -5.94 8.02
CA LEU A 23 -3.50 -5.68 7.86
C LEU A 23 -2.89 -5.10 9.14
N SER A 24 -1.85 -5.75 9.66
CA SER A 24 -1.12 -5.29 10.85
C SER A 24 0.16 -4.55 10.47
N LEU A 25 0.32 -3.32 10.94
CA LEU A 25 1.53 -2.52 10.75
C LEU A 25 2.55 -2.71 11.89
N SER A 26 3.84 -2.72 11.56
CA SER A 26 4.91 -2.70 12.57
C SER A 26 4.87 -1.43 13.43
N LYS A 27 4.80 -1.60 14.76
CA LYS A 27 4.72 -0.49 15.72
C LYS A 27 5.89 0.50 15.61
N LYS A 28 7.10 0.00 15.33
CA LYS A 28 8.34 0.78 15.43
C LYS A 28 8.53 1.78 14.28
N ASN A 29 8.34 1.33 13.03
CA ASN A 29 8.65 2.12 11.84
C ASN A 29 7.51 2.23 10.84
N ARG A 30 6.40 1.50 11.02
CA ARG A 30 5.26 1.48 10.07
C ARG A 30 5.71 1.29 8.61
N ARG A 31 6.71 0.44 8.40
CA ARG A 31 7.20 0.05 7.07
C ARG A 31 6.93 -1.40 6.72
N LYS A 32 6.54 -2.21 7.71
CA LYS A 32 6.15 -3.60 7.49
C LYS A 32 4.66 -3.72 7.68
N VAL A 33 4.01 -4.35 6.71
CA VAL A 33 2.62 -4.77 6.77
C VAL A 33 2.57 -6.29 6.82
N THR A 34 1.59 -6.86 7.50
CA THR A 34 1.39 -8.30 7.57
C THR A 34 -0.09 -8.60 7.60
N TRP A 35 -0.55 -9.47 6.72
CA TRP A 35 -1.93 -9.93 6.72
C TRP A 35 -2.25 -10.78 7.96
N ARG A 36 -3.47 -10.61 8.48
CA ARG A 36 -4.02 -11.30 9.63
C ARG A 36 -5.46 -11.67 9.34
N ARG A 37 -5.85 -12.87 9.81
CA ARG A 37 -7.25 -13.30 9.74
C ARG A 37 -8.13 -12.44 10.64
N GLU A 38 -7.63 -12.07 11.81
CA GLU A 38 -8.35 -11.22 12.77
C GLU A 38 -8.23 -9.74 12.43
N GLU A 39 -9.35 -9.03 12.57
CA GLU A 39 -9.37 -7.58 12.46
C GLU A 39 -8.54 -6.92 13.58
N GLN A 40 -7.66 -6.01 13.17
CA GLN A 40 -6.90 -5.15 14.04
C GLN A 40 -7.81 -4.03 14.58
N PRO A 41 -7.63 -3.60 15.85
CA PRO A 41 -8.51 -2.65 16.52
C PRO A 41 -8.23 -1.20 16.08
N TYR A 42 -8.28 -0.93 14.79
CA TYR A 42 -8.14 0.41 14.25
C TYR A 42 -9.48 1.15 14.30
N PRO A 43 -9.51 2.42 14.75
CA PRO A 43 -10.74 3.20 14.81
C PRO A 43 -11.28 3.47 13.41
N ASP A 44 -12.58 3.69 13.31
CA ASP A 44 -13.21 4.07 12.05
C ASP A 44 -12.61 5.37 11.51
N HIS A 45 -12.40 5.41 10.19
CA HIS A 45 -11.83 6.57 9.52
C HIS A 45 -12.31 6.62 8.06
N PRO A 46 -12.68 7.80 7.52
CA PRO A 46 -13.20 7.90 6.15
C PRO A 46 -12.19 7.46 5.07
N GLU A 47 -10.90 7.60 5.33
CA GLU A 47 -9.83 7.16 4.42
C GLU A 47 -9.50 5.66 4.53
N ARG A 48 -10.13 4.92 5.45
CA ARG A 48 -9.81 3.51 5.68
C ARG A 48 -10.38 2.65 4.57
N PHE A 49 -9.55 1.79 3.99
CA PHE A 49 -10.05 0.74 3.11
C PHE A 49 -10.87 -0.27 3.92
N GLU A 50 -12.14 -0.40 3.60
CA GLU A 50 -13.05 -1.35 4.26
C GLU A 50 -13.08 -2.69 3.51
N ASP A 51 -13.25 -2.63 2.19
CA ASP A 51 -13.52 -3.82 1.36
C ASP A 51 -12.26 -4.43 0.72
N CYS A 52 -11.15 -3.68 0.72
CA CYS A 52 -9.92 -4.03 0.04
C CYS A 52 -8.75 -4.11 1.05
N GLU A 53 -8.00 -5.22 1.08
CA GLU A 53 -6.85 -5.45 1.99
C GLU A 53 -5.61 -4.62 1.59
N GLN A 54 -5.70 -3.30 1.74
CA GLN A 54 -4.71 -2.35 1.24
C GLN A 54 -4.30 -1.31 2.28
N VAL A 55 -3.17 -0.64 2.02
CA VAL A 55 -2.66 0.48 2.82
C VAL A 55 -1.91 1.44 1.91
N LEU A 56 -2.05 2.75 2.15
CA LEU A 56 -1.27 3.78 1.48
C LEU A 56 -0.16 4.32 2.38
N CYS A 57 0.85 4.92 1.76
CA CYS A 57 1.78 5.80 2.45
C CYS A 57 1.11 7.14 2.79
N ARG A 58 1.69 7.85 3.76
CA ARG A 58 1.23 9.19 4.18
C ARG A 58 1.68 10.27 3.20
N GLU A 59 2.83 10.04 2.61
CA GLU A 59 3.54 10.99 1.79
C GLU A 59 2.97 11.01 0.37
N GLY A 60 2.66 12.21 -0.13
CA GLY A 60 2.46 12.41 -1.55
C GLY A 60 3.79 12.39 -2.29
N LEU A 61 3.86 11.72 -3.44
CA LEU A 61 5.04 11.70 -4.27
C LEU A 61 5.04 12.91 -5.22
N THR A 62 6.16 13.63 -5.29
CA THR A 62 6.33 14.77 -6.22
C THR A 62 7.68 14.67 -6.92
N GLY A 63 7.71 14.99 -8.21
CA GLY A 63 8.93 14.85 -9.02
C GLY A 63 9.31 13.39 -9.26
N ARG A 64 10.62 13.08 -9.15
CA ARG A 64 11.15 11.72 -9.32
C ARG A 64 11.36 11.08 -7.95
N CYS A 65 10.70 9.96 -7.72
CA CYS A 65 10.74 9.20 -6.49
C CYS A 65 11.18 7.77 -6.77
N TYR A 66 11.88 7.17 -5.81
CA TYR A 66 12.31 5.78 -5.84
C TYR A 66 12.12 5.15 -4.47
N TRP A 67 11.54 3.95 -4.43
CA TRP A 67 11.39 3.13 -3.24
C TRP A 67 11.55 1.66 -3.63
N GLU A 68 11.89 0.84 -2.64
CA GLU A 68 12.02 -0.61 -2.78
C GLU A 68 11.05 -1.24 -1.77
N VAL A 69 10.46 -2.37 -2.14
CA VAL A 69 9.59 -3.16 -1.27
C VAL A 69 10.07 -4.60 -1.30
N GLU A 70 10.33 -5.15 -0.12
CA GLU A 70 10.53 -6.58 0.06
C GLU A 70 9.19 -7.21 0.44
N TRP A 71 8.87 -8.36 -0.15
CA TRP A 71 7.63 -9.08 0.13
C TRP A 71 7.90 -10.58 0.27
N SER A 72 6.98 -11.28 0.93
CA SER A 72 7.05 -12.72 1.15
C SER A 72 5.64 -13.29 1.37
N GLY A 73 5.37 -14.51 0.88
CA GLY A 73 4.13 -15.25 1.15
C GLY A 73 3.53 -15.86 -0.12
N GLY A 74 2.81 -16.98 0.00
CA GLY A 74 2.41 -17.77 -1.18
C GLY A 74 1.28 -17.18 -2.05
N SER A 75 0.62 -16.11 -1.61
CA SER A 75 -0.55 -15.54 -2.31
C SER A 75 -0.23 -14.32 -3.19
N GLY A 76 1.03 -13.89 -3.23
CA GLY A 76 1.45 -12.67 -3.92
C GLY A 76 1.00 -11.37 -3.24
N THR A 77 1.36 -10.23 -3.82
CA THR A 77 1.03 -8.89 -3.33
C THR A 77 1.04 -7.84 -4.44
N ASP A 78 0.13 -6.87 -4.39
CA ASP A 78 0.14 -5.69 -5.25
C ASP A 78 1.03 -4.58 -4.66
N ILE A 79 1.93 -4.05 -5.48
CA ILE A 79 2.73 -2.86 -5.17
C ILE A 79 2.42 -1.80 -6.22
N GLY A 80 2.00 -0.62 -5.78
CA GLY A 80 1.51 0.37 -6.73
C GLY A 80 1.55 1.81 -6.25
N VAL A 81 1.03 2.67 -7.11
CA VAL A 81 0.80 4.09 -6.88
C VAL A 81 -0.65 4.43 -7.16
N THR A 82 -1.18 5.42 -6.45
CA THR A 82 -2.56 5.85 -6.62
C THR A 82 -2.71 7.33 -6.32
N TYR A 83 -3.68 7.96 -6.98
CA TYR A 83 -4.14 9.27 -6.55
C TYR A 83 -4.92 9.17 -5.24
N LYS A 84 -4.86 10.24 -4.43
CA LYS A 84 -5.56 10.31 -3.15
C LYS A 84 -7.07 10.02 -3.26
N GLY A 85 -7.68 10.32 -4.41
CA GLY A 85 -9.11 10.14 -4.67
C GLY A 85 -9.57 8.73 -5.07
N ILE A 86 -8.75 7.70 -4.90
CA ILE A 86 -9.19 6.30 -5.03
C ILE A 86 -10.32 6.00 -4.03
N SER A 87 -11.27 5.15 -4.43
CA SER A 87 -12.35 4.78 -3.53
C SER A 87 -11.82 3.97 -2.34
N ARG A 88 -12.39 4.20 -1.15
CA ARG A 88 -12.07 3.46 0.08
C ARG A 88 -13.05 2.33 0.36
N ARG A 89 -14.16 2.33 -0.37
CA ARG A 89 -15.32 1.46 -0.21
C ARG A 89 -15.94 1.15 -1.56
N GLY A 90 -16.81 0.15 -1.60
CA GLY A 90 -17.49 -0.30 -2.80
C GLY A 90 -16.81 -1.55 -3.33
N GLY A 91 -17.60 -2.61 -3.47
CA GLY A 91 -17.12 -3.88 -4.02
C GLY A 91 -16.75 -3.73 -5.50
N GLY A 92 -15.71 -4.45 -5.92
CA GLY A 92 -15.21 -4.45 -7.31
C GLY A 92 -13.89 -3.70 -7.46
N GLY A 93 -13.58 -3.28 -8.71
CA GLY A 93 -12.29 -2.69 -9.07
C GLY A 93 -12.05 -1.25 -8.56
N ASP A 94 -13.10 -0.56 -8.12
CA ASP A 94 -13.02 0.87 -7.78
C ASP A 94 -12.16 1.16 -6.53
N CYS A 95 -12.11 0.23 -5.55
CA CYS A 95 -11.19 0.34 -4.42
C CYS A 95 -9.86 -0.38 -4.63
N CYS A 96 -9.78 -1.37 -5.54
CA CYS A 96 -8.58 -2.16 -5.76
C CYS A 96 -7.52 -1.38 -6.56
N LEU A 97 -6.28 -1.34 -6.06
CA LEU A 97 -5.13 -0.79 -6.77
C LEU A 97 -4.95 -1.51 -8.11
N GLY A 98 -4.80 -0.75 -9.20
CA GLY A 98 -4.59 -1.27 -10.55
C GLY A 98 -5.88 -1.63 -11.31
N TRP A 99 -7.05 -1.58 -10.67
CA TRP A 99 -8.35 -1.95 -11.27
C TRP A 99 -9.26 -0.74 -11.53
N ASN A 100 -8.69 0.47 -11.52
CA ASN A 100 -9.38 1.73 -11.79
C ASN A 100 -8.45 2.72 -12.49
N ASP A 101 -9.02 3.83 -12.96
CA ASP A 101 -8.31 4.90 -13.69
C ASP A 101 -7.42 5.80 -12.80
N LYS A 102 -7.42 5.57 -11.48
CA LYS A 102 -6.67 6.38 -10.50
C LYS A 102 -5.44 5.68 -9.96
N SER A 103 -5.20 4.43 -10.32
CA SER A 103 -4.15 3.62 -9.73
C SER A 103 -3.49 2.66 -10.71
N TRP A 104 -2.24 2.34 -10.41
CA TRP A 104 -1.42 1.40 -11.16
C TRP A 104 -0.68 0.53 -10.17
N SER A 105 -0.74 -0.79 -10.33
CA SER A 105 -0.01 -1.76 -9.52
C SER A 105 0.75 -2.76 -10.37
N LEU A 106 1.76 -3.35 -9.74
CA LEU A 106 2.43 -4.56 -10.17
C LEU A 106 2.02 -5.66 -9.19
N PHE A 107 1.48 -6.76 -9.71
CA PHE A 107 1.18 -7.94 -8.91
C PHE A 107 2.42 -8.84 -8.85
N CYS A 108 3.03 -8.93 -7.68
CA CYS A 108 4.19 -9.77 -7.43
C CYS A 108 3.74 -11.12 -6.86
N SER A 109 4.16 -12.23 -7.47
CA SER A 109 3.97 -13.58 -6.94
C SER A 109 5.25 -14.42 -7.10
N ASP A 110 5.30 -15.60 -6.48
CA ASP A 110 6.51 -16.44 -6.48
C ASP A 110 6.96 -16.84 -7.90
N ASN A 111 6.03 -16.86 -8.87
CA ASN A 111 6.26 -17.31 -10.24
C ASN A 111 6.11 -16.22 -11.31
N SER A 112 5.74 -14.98 -10.96
CA SER A 112 5.57 -13.90 -11.93
C SER A 112 5.62 -12.51 -11.30
N TYR A 113 6.04 -11.54 -12.10
CA TYR A 113 5.94 -10.10 -11.87
C TYR A 113 5.33 -9.44 -13.10
#